data_AF-A0A6A4Z0W9-F1
#
_entry.id   AF-A0A6A4Z0W9-F1
#
_cell.length_a   1.000
_cell.length_b   1.000
_cell.length_c   1.000
_cell.angle_alpha   90.00
_cell.angle_beta   90.00
_cell.angle_gamma   90.00
#
_symmetry.space_group_name_H-M   'P 1'
#
loop_
_entity.id
_entity.type
_entity.pdbx_description
1 polymer ?
#
loop_
_entity_poly.entity_id
_entity_poly.type
_entity_poly.pdbx_seq_one_letter_code
_entity_poly.pdbx_strand_id
1 'polypeptide(L)'
;MSYLATKKSDVAYDSLLRLLRRFCQRFGFSRQRRTKNKVKQAVLTEVHDEFARDFHREYQSYENNCVFNVDETGMFYNLPPTYIWAVRGGSANIATGEKHSMRMTAVLTARADGQKLPLLLIMKGVPGARIETKEFRTFPRDYHYAIQENAWMDALVWRQYLRNVLGESIEEPSVVLMDNFECYVSDESYNHA
;
A
#
# COMPACT_ATOMS: atom_id res chain seq x y z
N MET A 1 -8.45 -7.96 33.65
CA MET A 1 -7.02 -7.58 33.73
C MET A 1 -6.70 -7.04 35.12
N SER A 2 -6.22 -7.89 36.05
CA SER A 2 -6.05 -7.54 37.49
C SER A 2 -4.59 -7.23 37.89
N TYR A 3 -3.60 -7.73 37.14
CA TYR A 3 -2.18 -7.58 37.48
C TYR A 3 -1.67 -6.12 37.42
N LEU A 4 -2.10 -5.34 36.43
CA LEU A 4 -1.66 -3.95 36.24
C LEU A 4 -2.33 -3.01 37.25
N ALA A 5 -3.52 -3.33 37.76
CA ALA A 5 -4.29 -2.49 38.66
C ALA A 5 -3.66 -2.36 40.08
N THR A 6 -2.74 -3.27 40.43
CA THR A 6 -2.10 -3.33 41.77
C THR A 6 -0.66 -2.83 41.78
N LYS A 7 -0.15 -2.29 40.67
CA LYS A 7 1.25 -1.88 40.50
C LYS A 7 1.33 -0.38 40.19
N LYS A 8 2.41 0.27 40.63
CA LYS A 8 2.69 1.68 40.26
C LYS A 8 2.72 1.78 38.73
N SER A 9 1.85 2.64 38.19
CA SER A 9 1.60 2.91 36.76
C SER A 9 2.87 2.85 35.92
N ASP A 10 3.90 3.55 36.38
CA ASP A 10 5.04 3.94 35.55
C ASP A 10 6.05 2.79 35.35
N VAL A 11 5.94 1.70 36.14
CA VAL A 11 6.90 0.59 36.16
C VAL A 11 6.24 -0.77 35.89
N ALA A 12 4.91 -0.83 36.01
CA ALA A 12 4.13 -2.07 35.88
C ALA A 12 4.25 -2.68 34.48
N TYR A 13 4.11 -1.84 33.45
CA TYR A 13 4.17 -2.24 32.05
C TYR A 13 5.57 -2.76 31.67
N ASP A 14 6.62 -2.02 32.04
CA ASP A 14 8.00 -2.39 31.74
C ASP A 14 8.43 -3.68 32.44
N SER A 15 7.98 -3.88 33.67
CA SER A 15 8.26 -5.11 34.44
C SER A 15 7.59 -6.32 33.78
N LEU A 16 6.34 -6.18 33.34
CA LEU A 16 5.63 -7.20 32.60
C LEU A 16 6.30 -7.51 31.24
N LEU A 17 6.70 -6.46 30.51
CA LEU A 17 7.39 -6.60 29.23
C LEU A 17 8.73 -7.34 29.39
N ARG A 18 9.49 -7.04 30.44
CA ARG A 18 10.75 -7.75 30.78
C ARG A 18 10.49 -9.20 31.13
N LEU A 19 9.45 -9.51 31.90
CA LEU A 19 9.06 -10.89 32.23
C LEU A 19 8.73 -11.69 30.97
N LEU A 20 7.90 -11.12 30.08
CA LEU A 20 7.52 -11.75 28.82
C LEU A 20 8.73 -11.99 27.90
N ARG A 21 9.64 -11.02 27.79
CA ARG A 21 10.88 -11.17 27.00
C ARG A 21 11.75 -12.32 27.53
N ARG A 22 11.92 -12.43 28.85
CA ARG A 22 12.68 -13.52 29.48
C ARG A 22 12.01 -14.88 29.27
N PHE A 23 10.69 -14.94 29.39
CA PHE A 23 9.92 -16.15 29.08
C PHE A 23 10.14 -16.57 27.62
N CYS A 24 9.97 -15.65 26.67
CA CYS A 24 10.19 -15.94 25.26
C CYS A 24 11.61 -16.45 25.00
N GLN A 25 12.63 -15.82 25.58
CA GLN A 25 14.02 -16.28 25.45
C GLN A 25 14.23 -17.69 26.02
N ARG A 26 13.69 -17.98 27.21
CA ARG A 26 13.84 -19.28 27.89
C ARG A 26 13.21 -20.43 27.12
N PHE A 27 12.04 -20.20 26.53
CA PHE A 27 11.29 -21.22 25.80
C PHE A 27 11.56 -21.18 24.29
N GLY A 28 12.62 -20.49 23.87
CA GLY A 28 13.05 -20.48 22.47
C GLY A 28 12.08 -19.76 21.53
N PHE A 29 11.23 -18.86 22.00
CA PHE A 29 10.47 -17.98 21.13
C PHE A 29 11.37 -16.89 20.55
N SER A 30 11.10 -16.53 19.30
CA SER A 30 11.79 -15.48 18.55
C SER A 30 10.78 -14.55 17.92
N ARG A 31 11.14 -13.27 17.85
CA ARG A 31 10.35 -12.26 17.15
C ARG A 31 10.58 -12.44 15.65
N GLN A 32 9.58 -12.95 14.94
CA GLN A 32 9.66 -13.22 13.50
C GLN A 32 8.76 -12.25 12.75
N ARG A 33 9.25 -11.73 11.61
CA ARG A 33 8.45 -10.92 10.69
C ARG A 33 7.61 -11.85 9.83
N ARG A 34 6.36 -11.48 9.62
CA ARG A 34 5.49 -12.20 8.68
C ARG A 34 6.12 -12.14 7.28
N THR A 35 6.44 -13.30 6.71
CA THR A 35 6.97 -13.41 5.35
C THR A 35 6.02 -14.31 4.55
N LYS A 36 5.52 -13.83 3.42
CA LYS A 36 4.85 -14.68 2.43
C LYS A 36 5.92 -15.37 1.60
N ASN A 37 5.71 -16.63 1.20
CA ASN A 37 6.59 -17.33 0.27
C ASN A 37 6.72 -16.49 -1.00
N LYS A 38 7.95 -16.11 -1.36
CA LYS A 38 8.28 -15.41 -2.61
C LYS A 38 8.95 -16.40 -3.56
N VAL A 39 8.77 -16.17 -4.86
CA VAL A 39 9.53 -16.83 -5.93
C VAL A 39 11.03 -16.63 -5.69
N LYS A 40 11.87 -17.57 -6.17
CA LYS A 40 13.33 -17.49 -6.02
C LYS A 40 13.85 -16.18 -6.64
N GLN A 41 14.72 -15.49 -5.90
CA GLN A 41 15.26 -14.17 -6.26
C GLN A 41 15.90 -14.14 -7.66
N ALA A 42 16.62 -15.20 -8.05
CA ALA A 42 17.30 -15.28 -9.34
C ALA A 42 16.34 -15.19 -10.55
N VAL A 43 15.18 -15.85 -10.46
CA VAL A 43 14.17 -15.82 -11.53
C VAL A 43 13.55 -14.42 -11.65
N LEU A 44 13.36 -13.72 -10.53
CA LEU A 44 12.85 -12.36 -10.53
C LEU A 44 13.85 -11.37 -11.14
N THR A 45 15.15 -11.59 -10.94
CA THR A 45 16.20 -10.72 -11.51
C THR A 45 16.29 -10.84 -13.02
N GLU A 46 16.21 -12.04 -13.59
CA GLU A 46 16.27 -12.23 -15.05
C GLU A 46 15.12 -11.53 -15.77
N VAL A 47 13.88 -11.74 -15.29
CA VAL A 47 12.69 -11.10 -15.86
C VAL A 47 12.74 -9.58 -15.69
N HIS A 48 13.22 -9.10 -14.53
CA HIS A 48 13.40 -7.67 -14.27
C HIS A 48 14.38 -7.05 -15.27
N ASP A 49 15.53 -7.68 -15.50
CA ASP A 49 16.57 -7.14 -16.36
C ASP A 49 16.15 -7.17 -17.84
N GLU A 50 15.43 -8.22 -18.26
CA GLU A 50 14.82 -8.28 -19.59
C GLU A 50 13.83 -7.14 -19.81
N PHE A 51 12.86 -6.98 -18.90
CA PHE A 51 11.89 -5.90 -18.97
C PHE A 51 12.55 -4.52 -18.98
N ALA A 52 13.52 -4.29 -18.10
CA ALA A 52 14.24 -3.01 -18.02
C ALA A 52 14.95 -2.70 -19.35
N ARG A 53 15.64 -3.67 -19.96
CA ARG A 53 16.28 -3.47 -21.27
C ARG A 53 15.27 -3.11 -22.36
N ASP A 54 14.16 -3.83 -22.42
CA ASP A 54 13.15 -3.62 -23.45
C ASP A 54 12.45 -2.27 -23.27
N PHE A 55 12.07 -1.92 -22.03
CA PHE A 55 11.49 -0.63 -21.70
C PHE A 55 12.43 0.53 -22.08
N HIS A 56 13.69 0.46 -21.66
CA HIS A 56 14.66 1.51 -21.99
C HIS A 56 14.96 1.58 -23.48
N ARG A 57 14.88 0.48 -24.24
CA ARG A 57 15.05 0.50 -25.69
C ARG A 57 13.87 1.18 -26.40
N GLU A 58 12.65 0.83 -26.01
CA GLU A 58 11.43 1.30 -26.67
C GLU A 58 11.14 2.77 -26.36
N TYR A 59 11.30 3.17 -25.09
CA TYR A 59 10.92 4.50 -24.61
C TYR A 59 12.11 5.44 -24.40
N GLN A 60 13.27 5.15 -25.00
CA GLN A 60 14.49 5.96 -24.88
C GLN A 60 14.31 7.43 -25.31
N SER A 61 13.35 7.71 -26.19
CA SER A 61 13.09 9.05 -26.72
C SER A 61 12.29 9.93 -25.76
N TYR A 62 11.67 9.36 -24.73
CA TYR A 62 10.91 10.12 -23.75
C TYR A 62 11.85 10.71 -22.70
N GLU A 63 11.64 11.99 -22.38
CA GLU A 63 12.35 12.65 -21.31
C GLU A 63 11.89 12.15 -19.93
N ASN A 64 12.73 12.30 -18.90
CA ASN A 64 12.44 11.82 -17.55
C ASN A 64 11.20 12.47 -16.91
N ASN A 65 10.81 13.67 -17.36
CA ASN A 65 9.58 14.35 -16.95
C ASN A 65 8.32 13.83 -17.69
N CYS A 66 8.46 12.90 -18.63
CA CYS A 66 7.36 12.26 -19.37
C CYS A 66 7.18 10.79 -18.99
N VAL A 67 7.98 10.26 -18.05
CA VAL A 67 7.91 8.87 -17.60
C VAL A 67 7.38 8.82 -16.16
N PHE A 68 6.25 8.15 -15.98
CA PHE A 68 5.56 8.03 -14.70
C PHE A 68 5.48 6.58 -14.27
N ASN A 69 5.66 6.31 -12.99
CA ASN A 69 5.40 5.03 -12.36
C ASN A 69 4.29 5.19 -11.33
N VAL A 70 3.23 4.40 -11.48
CA VAL A 70 2.04 4.43 -10.62
C VAL A 70 1.91 3.08 -9.92
N ASP A 71 1.75 3.10 -8.61
CA ASP A 71 1.59 1.90 -7.79
C ASP A 71 0.52 2.10 -6.71
N GLU A 72 -0.08 1.01 -6.27
CA GLU A 72 -1.11 1.01 -5.23
C GLU A 72 -0.63 0.34 -3.95
N THR A 73 -0.94 0.99 -2.82
CA THR A 73 -0.65 0.40 -1.52
C THR A 73 -1.83 0.50 -0.57
N GLY A 74 -2.09 -0.61 0.14
CA GLY A 74 -3.11 -0.63 1.18
C GLY A 74 -2.61 0.06 2.45
N MET A 75 -3.29 1.11 2.88
CA MET A 75 -3.08 1.77 4.17
C MET A 75 -4.14 1.29 5.16
N PHE A 76 -3.71 0.61 6.22
CA PHE A 76 -4.60 0.08 7.24
C PHE A 76 -4.84 1.11 8.35
N TYR A 77 -6.10 1.33 8.74
CA TYR A 77 -6.43 2.23 9.85
C TYR A 77 -5.84 1.71 11.18
N ASN A 78 -5.90 0.39 11.36
CA ASN A 78 -5.23 -0.30 12.45
C ASN A 78 -3.98 -0.97 11.91
N LEU A 79 -2.81 -0.67 12.47
CA LEU A 79 -1.58 -1.38 12.16
C LEU A 79 -1.45 -2.59 13.10
N PRO A 80 -1.88 -3.81 12.71
CA PRO A 80 -1.65 -4.98 13.55
C PRO A 80 -0.14 -5.20 13.71
N PRO A 81 0.30 -5.84 14.81
CA PRO A 81 1.72 -6.11 15.02
C PRO A 81 2.35 -6.80 13.81
N THR A 82 3.37 -6.18 13.22
CA THR A 82 4.12 -6.74 12.06
C THR A 82 5.00 -7.92 12.45
N TYR A 83 5.10 -8.19 13.74
CA TYR A 83 5.92 -9.23 14.33
C TYR A 83 5.07 -10.15 15.20
N ILE A 84 5.39 -11.43 15.12
CA ILE A 84 4.85 -12.45 16.01
C ILE A 84 5.98 -13.11 16.80
N TRP A 85 5.64 -13.64 17.97
CA TRP A 85 6.52 -14.53 18.71
C TRP A 85 6.23 -15.96 18.27
N ALA A 86 7.18 -16.60 17.60
CA ALA A 86 7.09 -18.00 17.19
C ALA A 86 8.30 -18.77 17.72
N VAL A 87 8.10 -20.07 18.00
CA VAL A 87 9.18 -20.96 18.44
C VAL A 87 10.29 -20.97 17.38
N ARG A 88 11.55 -20.85 17.80
CA ARG A 88 12.73 -20.90 16.92
C ARG A 88 12.73 -22.22 16.16
N GLY A 89 12.91 -22.14 14.84
CA GLY A 89 12.84 -23.30 13.94
C GLY A 89 11.41 -23.77 13.62
N GLY A 90 10.39 -23.22 14.27
CA GLY A 90 8.98 -23.44 13.93
C GLY A 90 8.52 -22.55 12.76
N SER A 91 7.37 -22.90 12.18
CA SER A 91 6.73 -22.10 11.13
C SER A 91 6.20 -20.77 11.69
N ALA A 92 6.55 -19.67 11.05
CA ALA A 92 5.99 -18.34 11.32
C ALA A 92 4.57 -18.14 10.76
N ASN A 93 3.95 -19.21 10.26
CA ASN A 93 2.68 -19.13 9.55
C ASN A 93 1.51 -19.07 10.54
N ILE A 94 0.77 -17.96 10.53
CA ILE A 94 -0.46 -17.81 11.30
C ILE A 94 -1.61 -18.26 10.41
N ALA A 95 -2.31 -19.33 10.80
CA ALA A 95 -3.45 -19.85 10.06
C ALA A 95 -4.59 -18.83 9.93
N THR A 96 -4.78 -17.96 10.92
CA THR A 96 -5.87 -16.98 10.97
C THR A 96 -5.54 -15.83 11.92
N GLY A 97 -5.07 -14.71 11.38
CA GLY A 97 -5.13 -13.43 12.11
C GLY A 97 -6.50 -12.79 11.89
N GLU A 98 -7.06 -12.13 12.92
CA GLU A 98 -8.28 -11.33 12.77
C GLU A 98 -8.14 -10.37 11.59
N LYS A 99 -8.96 -10.57 10.54
CA LYS A 99 -9.06 -9.69 9.37
C LYS A 99 -9.87 -8.43 9.72
N HIS A 100 -9.58 -7.75 10.83
CA HIS A 100 -10.22 -6.47 11.16
C HIS A 100 -9.48 -5.29 10.55
N SER A 101 -9.01 -5.46 9.31
CA SER A 101 -8.21 -4.44 8.66
C SER A 101 -9.11 -3.66 7.70
N MET A 102 -9.97 -2.80 8.27
CA MET A 102 -10.45 -1.68 7.47
C MET A 102 -9.21 -0.98 6.91
N ARG A 103 -9.22 -0.75 5.60
CA ARG A 103 -8.11 -0.16 4.86
C ARG A 103 -8.65 0.88 3.91
N MET A 104 -7.83 1.88 3.62
CA MET A 104 -7.92 2.68 2.42
C MET A 104 -6.80 2.24 1.47
N THR A 105 -6.92 2.60 0.20
CA THR A 105 -5.87 2.39 -0.78
C THR A 105 -5.29 3.74 -1.16
N ALA A 106 -3.97 3.86 -1.14
CA ALA A 106 -3.26 5.02 -1.63
C ALA A 106 -2.64 4.68 -2.98
N VAL A 107 -2.95 5.49 -3.98
CA VAL A 107 -2.31 5.45 -5.29
C VAL A 107 -1.16 6.44 -5.28
N LEU A 108 0.03 5.97 -5.60
CA LEU A 108 1.26 6.74 -5.59
C LEU A 108 1.77 6.87 -7.01
N THR A 109 2.11 8.11 -7.40
CA THR A 109 2.68 8.38 -8.71
C THR A 109 3.99 9.12 -8.56
N ALA A 110 5.05 8.53 -9.12
CA ALA A 110 6.38 9.12 -9.15
C ALA A 110 6.83 9.26 -10.60
N ARG A 111 7.36 10.43 -10.92
CA ARG A 111 7.94 10.74 -12.22
C ARG A 111 9.44 10.43 -12.21
N ALA A 112 10.01 10.08 -13.35
CA ALA A 112 11.40 9.61 -13.42
C ALA A 112 12.44 10.70 -13.09
N ASP A 113 12.07 11.98 -13.15
CA ASP A 113 12.86 13.10 -12.65
C ASP A 113 12.86 13.25 -11.11
N GLY A 114 12.10 12.40 -10.41
CA GLY A 114 11.99 12.37 -8.96
C GLY A 114 10.80 13.15 -8.39
N GLN A 115 10.01 13.84 -9.22
CA GLN A 115 8.80 14.50 -8.76
C GLN A 115 7.74 13.46 -8.32
N LYS A 116 7.09 13.72 -7.19
CA LYS A 116 5.96 12.93 -6.71
C LYS A 116 4.68 13.73 -6.89
N LEU A 117 3.65 13.10 -7.43
CA LEU A 117 2.35 13.72 -7.60
C LEU A 117 1.52 13.60 -6.31
N PRO A 118 0.47 14.41 -6.16
CA PRO A 118 -0.50 14.26 -5.08
C PRO A 118 -1.07 12.84 -5.00
N LEU A 119 -1.26 12.34 -3.78
CA LEU A 119 -1.83 11.00 -3.56
C LEU A 119 -3.32 11.00 -3.90
N LEU A 120 -3.80 9.90 -4.49
CA LEU A 120 -5.22 9.57 -4.49
C LEU A 120 -5.50 8.55 -3.39
N LEU A 121 -6.36 8.94 -2.45
CA LEU A 121 -6.80 8.10 -1.32
C LEU A 121 -8.20 7.56 -1.58
N ILE A 122 -8.29 6.26 -1.82
CA ILE A 122 -9.53 5.52 -2.05
C ILE A 122 -10.02 4.95 -0.72
N MET A 123 -11.11 5.49 -0.20
CA MET A 123 -11.70 5.05 1.07
C MET A 123 -12.87 4.10 0.83
N LYS A 124 -13.05 3.18 1.78
CA LYS A 124 -14.16 2.24 1.74
C LYS A 124 -15.47 2.95 2.07
N GLY A 125 -16.45 2.89 1.17
CA GLY A 125 -17.78 3.44 1.40
C GLY A 125 -18.67 3.37 0.17
N VAL A 126 -19.88 3.91 0.29
CA VAL A 126 -20.82 4.00 -0.83
C VAL A 126 -20.59 5.33 -1.56
N PRO A 127 -20.28 5.31 -2.87
CA PRO A 127 -20.15 6.54 -3.67
C PRO A 127 -21.42 7.42 -3.56
N GLY A 128 -21.24 8.73 -3.47
CA GLY A 128 -22.32 9.71 -3.30
C GLY A 128 -22.97 9.74 -1.91
N ALA A 129 -22.49 8.94 -0.95
CA ALA A 129 -23.04 8.90 0.39
C ALA A 129 -22.48 10.01 1.31
N ARG A 130 -22.74 9.88 2.62
CA ARG A 130 -22.46 10.90 3.63
C ARG A 130 -21.01 11.38 3.67
N ILE A 131 -20.04 10.48 3.54
CA ILE A 131 -18.61 10.83 3.68
C ILE A 131 -18.20 11.76 2.52
N GLU A 132 -18.46 11.33 1.28
CA GLU A 132 -18.16 12.14 0.09
C GLU A 132 -18.91 13.47 0.08
N THR A 133 -20.21 13.45 0.40
CA THR A 133 -21.07 14.65 0.31
C THR A 133 -20.86 15.66 1.44
N LYS A 134 -20.41 15.23 2.63
CA LYS A 134 -20.35 16.12 3.82
C LYS A 134 -18.97 16.27 4.44
N GLU A 135 -18.10 15.27 4.30
CA GLU A 135 -16.84 15.18 5.06
C GLU A 135 -15.62 15.48 4.19
N PHE A 136 -15.64 15.22 2.89
CA PHE A 136 -14.50 15.50 1.98
C PHE A 136 -14.03 16.96 2.06
N ARG A 137 -14.96 17.91 2.18
CA ARG A 137 -14.65 19.34 2.36
C ARG A 137 -13.83 19.67 3.61
N THR A 138 -13.77 18.75 4.57
CA THR A 138 -12.99 18.88 5.81
C THR A 138 -11.61 18.21 5.74
N PHE A 139 -11.36 17.42 4.69
CA PHE A 139 -10.09 16.73 4.53
C PHE A 139 -9.00 17.68 4.01
N PRO A 140 -7.70 17.35 4.24
CA PRO A 140 -6.59 18.10 3.67
C PRO A 140 -6.73 18.25 2.16
N ARG A 141 -6.45 19.45 1.63
CA ARG A 141 -6.64 19.74 0.20
C ARG A 141 -5.47 19.31 -0.69
N ASP A 142 -4.37 18.85 -0.09
CA ASP A 142 -3.15 18.42 -0.78
C ASP A 142 -3.28 17.03 -1.43
N TYR A 143 -4.41 16.35 -1.22
CA TYR A 143 -4.67 15.00 -1.71
C TYR A 143 -5.99 14.93 -2.45
N HIS A 144 -6.11 13.94 -3.32
CA HIS A 144 -7.36 13.57 -3.95
C HIS A 144 -8.01 12.43 -3.19
N TYR A 145 -9.34 12.41 -3.19
CA TYR A 145 -10.12 11.43 -2.46
C TYR A 145 -11.16 10.80 -3.38
N ALA A 146 -11.34 9.49 -3.24
CA ALA A 146 -12.41 8.74 -3.87
C ALA A 146 -13.09 7.84 -2.84
N ILE A 147 -14.40 7.61 -3.01
CA ILE A 147 -15.13 6.57 -2.28
C ILE A 147 -15.36 5.39 -3.22
N GLN A 148 -15.09 4.19 -2.73
CA GLN A 148 -15.37 2.95 -3.45
C GLN A 148 -15.78 1.85 -2.47
N GLU A 149 -16.70 0.97 -2.84
CA GLU A 149 -17.32 0.01 -1.90
C GLU A 149 -16.32 -0.92 -1.22
N ASN A 150 -15.24 -1.26 -1.91
CA ASN A 150 -14.20 -2.15 -1.44
C ASN A 150 -12.90 -1.41 -1.08
N ALA A 151 -12.76 -0.13 -1.43
CA ALA A 151 -11.52 0.66 -1.39
C ALA A 151 -10.43 0.13 -2.34
N TRP A 152 -10.78 -0.14 -3.60
CA TRP A 152 -9.83 -0.55 -4.65
C TRP A 152 -10.10 0.30 -5.88
N MET A 153 -9.16 0.32 -6.82
CA MET A 153 -9.36 0.98 -8.10
C MET A 153 -10.39 0.24 -8.95
N ASP A 154 -11.31 1.01 -9.51
CA ASP A 154 -12.24 0.58 -10.55
C ASP A 154 -12.22 1.61 -11.69
N ALA A 155 -12.98 1.38 -12.76
CA ALA A 155 -13.00 2.28 -13.92
C ALA A 155 -13.46 3.72 -13.59
N LEU A 156 -14.28 3.91 -12.56
CA LEU A 156 -14.73 5.24 -12.15
C LEU A 156 -13.59 5.99 -11.43
N VAL A 157 -12.97 5.34 -10.46
CA VAL A 157 -11.83 5.91 -9.72
C VAL A 157 -10.64 6.12 -10.65
N TRP A 158 -10.42 5.22 -11.61
CA TRP A 158 -9.37 5.35 -12.62
C TRP A 158 -9.56 6.60 -13.50
N ARG A 159 -10.77 6.84 -14.00
CA ARG A 159 -11.06 8.09 -14.74
C ARG A 159 -10.85 9.34 -13.89
N GLN A 160 -11.21 9.28 -12.60
CA GLN A 160 -10.95 10.39 -11.68
C GLN A 160 -9.45 10.62 -11.49
N TYR A 161 -8.66 9.55 -11.36
CA TYR A 161 -7.19 9.62 -11.27
C TYR A 161 -6.59 10.21 -12.55
N LEU A 162 -6.96 9.70 -13.72
CA LEU A 162 -6.49 10.20 -15.01
C LEU A 162 -6.80 11.69 -15.17
N ARG A 163 -8.00 12.13 -14.81
CA ARG A 163 -8.40 13.52 -15.00
C ARG A 163 -7.77 14.49 -14.00
N ASN A 164 -7.78 14.13 -12.72
CA ASN A 164 -7.51 15.08 -11.64
C ASN A 164 -6.11 14.95 -11.04
N VAL A 165 -5.40 13.86 -11.28
CA VAL A 165 -4.05 13.65 -10.74
C VAL A 165 -3.05 13.61 -11.87
N LEU A 166 -3.21 12.66 -12.79
CA LEU A 166 -2.25 12.45 -13.86
C LEU A 166 -2.36 13.52 -14.95
N GLY A 167 -3.58 13.80 -15.40
CA GLY A 167 -3.86 14.75 -16.49
C GLY A 167 -3.52 16.20 -16.15
N GLU A 168 -3.48 16.57 -14.86
CA GLU A 168 -2.97 17.88 -14.44
C GLU A 168 -1.44 17.99 -14.56
N SER A 169 -0.74 16.86 -14.71
CA SER A 169 0.73 16.77 -14.75
C SER A 169 1.30 16.39 -16.11
N ILE A 170 0.46 16.08 -17.10
CA ILE A 170 0.86 15.68 -18.46
C ILE A 170 0.64 16.86 -19.42
N GLU A 171 1.73 17.34 -20.02
CA GLU A 171 1.70 18.39 -21.06
C GLU A 171 2.08 17.85 -22.45
N GLU A 172 2.80 16.73 -22.48
CA GLU A 172 3.37 16.12 -23.69
C GLU A 172 3.08 14.61 -23.71
N PRO A 173 3.21 13.93 -24.87
CA PRO A 173 3.14 12.47 -24.92
C PRO A 173 4.00 11.84 -23.82
N SER A 174 3.40 10.95 -23.05
CA SER A 174 4.00 10.43 -21.82
C SER A 174 3.82 8.93 -21.71
N VAL A 175 4.72 8.28 -20.95
CA VAL A 175 4.70 6.85 -20.68
C VAL A 175 4.32 6.64 -19.22
N VAL A 176 3.32 5.78 -18.99
CA VAL A 176 2.87 5.41 -17.65
C VAL A 176 3.13 3.94 -17.42
N LEU A 177 3.96 3.64 -16.42
CA LEU A 177 4.21 2.31 -15.90
C LEU A 177 3.22 2.01 -14.79
N MET A 178 2.49 0.91 -14.94
CA MET A 178 1.56 0.38 -13.96
C MET A 178 1.70 -1.14 -13.85
N ASP A 179 1.18 -1.69 -12.75
CA ASP A 179 1.05 -3.14 -12.64
C ASP A 179 -0.02 -3.68 -13.61
N ASN A 180 0.06 -4.97 -13.93
CA ASN A 180 -0.79 -5.61 -14.92
C ASN A 180 -2.16 -6.02 -14.34
N PHE A 181 -2.77 -5.20 -13.50
CA PHE A 181 -4.08 -5.50 -12.92
C PHE A 181 -5.20 -5.31 -13.97
N GLU A 182 -6.14 -6.25 -14.01
CA GLU A 182 -7.16 -6.38 -15.08
C GLU A 182 -7.98 -5.11 -15.33
N CYS A 183 -8.17 -4.22 -14.35
CA CYS A 183 -8.97 -3.02 -14.53
C CYS A 183 -8.29 -1.91 -15.35
N TYR A 184 -6.98 -2.00 -15.62
CA TYR A 184 -6.26 -1.00 -16.42
C TYR A 184 -6.34 -1.27 -17.92
N VAL A 185 -6.77 -2.47 -18.31
CA VAL A 185 -6.69 -2.98 -19.70
C VAL A 185 -8.09 -3.06 -20.36
N SER A 186 -9.05 -2.22 -19.96
CA SER A 186 -10.35 -2.14 -20.65
C SER A 186 -10.29 -1.17 -21.83
N ASP A 187 -11.08 -1.41 -22.89
CA ASP A 187 -11.16 -0.50 -24.06
C ASP A 187 -11.54 0.94 -23.66
N GLU A 188 -12.22 1.11 -22.53
CA GLU A 188 -12.64 2.40 -21.98
C GLU A 188 -11.48 3.18 -21.34
N SER A 189 -10.40 2.53 -20.90
CA SER A 189 -9.19 3.21 -20.38
C SER A 189 -8.37 3.81 -21.52
N TYR A 190 -8.30 3.13 -22.68
CA TYR A 190 -7.59 3.61 -23.87
C TYR A 190 -8.30 4.77 -24.58
N ASN A 191 -9.64 4.81 -24.54
CA ASN A 191 -10.42 5.85 -25.22
C ASN A 191 -10.61 7.14 -24.41
N HIS A 192 -10.13 7.17 -23.16
CA HIS A 192 -10.26 8.31 -22.25
C HIS A 192 -8.91 8.80 -21.67
N ALA A 193 -7.79 8.21 -22.13
CA ALA A 193 -6.44 8.71 -21.89
C ALA A 193 -6.09 9.83 -22.89
#